data_AF-B3R3J0-F1
#
_entry.id   AF-B3R3J0-F1
#
_cell.length_a   1.000
_cell.length_b   1.000
_cell.length_c   1.000
_cell.angle_alpha   90.00
_cell.angle_beta   90.00
_cell.angle_gamma   90.00
#
_symmetry.space_group_name_H-M   'P 1'
#
loop_
_entity.id
_entity.type
_entity.pdbx_description
1 polymer ?
#
loop_
_entity_poly.entity_id
_entity_poly.type
_entity_poly.pdbx_seq_one_letter_code
_entity_poly.pdbx_strand_id
1 'polypeptide(L)'
;MHEKISALREELHKVQTERDFFRDLHALSLKERRQAEEKHAEEIQRLQSTGETLELRHRSYKLLVEYYTQAALPFNAATFLEQRRRLLQHLIIQKQKGVSIARVSVDEIAFLFR
;
A
#
# COMPACT_ATOMS: atom_id res chain seq x y z
N MET A 1 -13.78 -47.15 -47.70
CA MET A 1 -14.18 -47.03 -46.28
C MET A 1 -12.98 -46.76 -45.36
N HIS A 2 -11.83 -47.39 -45.58
CA HIS A 2 -10.60 -47.15 -44.80
C HIS A 2 -10.06 -45.71 -44.89
N GLU A 3 -10.03 -45.09 -46.07
CA GLU A 3 -9.49 -43.72 -46.26
C GLU A 3 -10.27 -42.63 -45.51
N LYS A 4 -11.60 -42.77 -45.41
CA LYS A 4 -12.43 -41.83 -44.62
C LYS A 4 -12.15 -41.95 -43.12
N ILE A 5 -11.87 -43.16 -42.64
CA ILE A 5 -11.56 -43.40 -41.22
C ILE A 5 -10.16 -42.85 -40.90
N SER A 6 -9.18 -42.95 -41.80
CA SER A 6 -7.86 -42.34 -41.59
C SER A 6 -7.93 -40.81 -41.63
N ALA A 7 -8.67 -40.22 -42.57
CA ALA A 7 -8.83 -38.77 -42.64
C ALA A 7 -9.49 -38.19 -41.37
N LEU A 8 -10.55 -38.84 -40.86
CA LEU A 8 -11.21 -38.42 -39.61
C LEU A 8 -10.30 -38.57 -38.38
N ARG A 9 -9.41 -39.57 -38.36
CA ARG A 9 -8.43 -39.72 -37.26
C ARG A 9 -7.38 -38.62 -37.29
N GLU A 10 -6.94 -38.23 -38.48
CA GLU A 10 -5.96 -37.16 -38.66
C GLU A 10 -6.56 -35.79 -38.28
N GLU A 11 -7.81 -35.54 -38.68
CA GLU A 11 -8.56 -34.35 -38.27
C GLU A 11 -8.80 -34.31 -36.76
N LEU A 12 -9.19 -35.45 -36.15
CA LEU A 12 -9.33 -35.56 -34.70
C LEU A 12 -8.01 -35.29 -33.97
N HIS A 13 -6.90 -35.83 -34.47
CA HIS A 13 -5.58 -35.61 -33.89
C HIS A 13 -5.20 -34.13 -33.97
N LYS A 14 -5.42 -33.49 -35.12
CA LYS A 14 -5.16 -32.06 -35.30
C LYS A 14 -5.97 -31.20 -34.33
N VAL A 15 -7.27 -31.46 -34.19
CA VAL A 15 -8.14 -30.73 -33.26
C VAL A 15 -7.72 -30.95 -31.81
N GLN A 16 -7.27 -32.16 -31.45
CA GLN A 16 -6.75 -32.44 -30.12
C GLN A 16 -5.46 -31.65 -29.83
N THR A 17 -4.53 -31.60 -30.78
CA THR A 17 -3.29 -30.81 -30.66
C THR A 17 -3.59 -29.32 -30.54
N GLU A 18 -4.51 -28.79 -31.34
CA GLU A 18 -4.95 -27.39 -31.25
C GLU A 18 -5.60 -27.09 -29.89
N ARG A 19 -6.49 -27.98 -29.41
CA ARG A 19 -7.12 -27.84 -28.10
C ARG A 19 -6.07 -27.83 -26.98
N ASP A 20 -5.11 -28.74 -27.01
CA ASP A 20 -4.08 -28.84 -25.99
C ASP A 20 -3.18 -27.60 -26.00
N PHE A 21 -2.83 -27.09 -27.19
CA PHE A 21 -2.13 -25.81 -27.35
C PHE A 21 -2.91 -24.63 -26.74
N PHE A 22 -4.21 -24.50 -27.04
CA PHE A 22 -5.03 -23.43 -26.47
C PHE A 22 -5.19 -23.56 -24.96
N ARG A 23 -5.26 -24.79 -24.44
CA ARG A 23 -5.32 -25.03 -22.99
C ARG A 23 -4.05 -24.56 -22.29
N ASP A 24 -2.89 -24.85 -22.87
CA ASP A 24 -1.60 -24.44 -22.31
C ASP A 24 -1.41 -22.92 -22.40
N LEU A 25 -1.82 -22.31 -23.51
CA LEU A 25 -1.83 -20.85 -23.66
C LEU A 25 -2.75 -20.18 -22.63
N HIS A 26 -3.93 -20.74 -22.40
CA HIS A 26 -4.85 -20.24 -21.39
C HIS A 26 -4.28 -20.38 -19.97
N ALA A 27 -3.62 -21.50 -19.67
CA ALA A 27 -2.95 -21.70 -18.39
C ALA A 27 -1.82 -20.67 -18.16
N LEU A 28 -1.04 -20.36 -19.19
CA LEU A 28 -0.01 -19.31 -19.16
C LEU A 28 -0.64 -17.93 -18.92
N SER A 29 -1.68 -17.57 -19.68
CA SER A 29 -2.38 -16.29 -19.53
C SER A 29 -2.98 -16.12 -18.13
N LEU A 30 -3.60 -17.16 -17.57
CA LEU A 30 -4.11 -17.13 -16.20
C LEU A 30 -2.99 -16.93 -15.17
N LYS A 31 -1.83 -17.56 -15.37
CA LYS A 31 -0.67 -17.40 -14.49
C LYS A 31 -0.13 -15.97 -14.54
N GLU A 32 0.05 -15.42 -15.75
CA GLU A 32 0.50 -14.04 -15.94
C GLU A 32 -0.47 -13.04 -15.31
N ARG A 33 -1.78 -13.25 -15.49
CA ARG A 33 -2.81 -12.41 -14.89
C ARG A 33 -2.74 -12.42 -13.36
N ARG A 34 -2.62 -13.59 -12.73
CA ARG A 34 -2.47 -13.71 -11.27
C ARG A 34 -1.21 -13.00 -10.77
N GLN A 35 -0.09 -13.17 -11.47
CA GLN A 35 1.15 -12.48 -11.12
C GLN A 35 1.03 -10.95 -11.24
N ALA A 36 0.30 -10.46 -12.24
CA ALA A 36 0.01 -9.04 -12.36
C ALA A 36 -0.88 -8.54 -11.22
N GLU A 37 -1.94 -9.28 -10.88
CA GLU A 37 -2.84 -8.97 -9.75
C GLU A 37 -2.08 -8.89 -8.42
N GLU A 38 -1.20 -9.86 -8.15
CA GLU A 38 -0.36 -9.89 -6.96
C GLU A 38 0.57 -8.66 -6.90
N LYS A 39 1.27 -8.34 -7.99
CA LYS A 39 2.14 -7.17 -8.06
C LYS A 39 1.38 -5.87 -7.84
N HIS A 40 0.20 -5.73 -8.45
CA HIS A 40 -0.65 -4.55 -8.25
C HIS A 40 -1.13 -4.42 -6.80
N ALA A 41 -1.51 -5.53 -6.16
CA ALA A 41 -1.91 -5.51 -4.75
C ALA A 41 -0.74 -5.08 -3.84
N GLU A 42 0.47 -5.59 -4.08
CA GLU A 42 1.66 -5.15 -3.36
C GLU A 42 1.96 -3.66 -3.57
N GLU A 43 1.85 -3.17 -4.80
CA GLU A 43 2.07 -1.76 -5.12
C GLU A 43 1.06 -0.85 -4.43
N ILE A 44 -0.23 -1.21 -4.45
CA ILE A 44 -1.29 -0.48 -3.74
C ILE A 44 -0.99 -0.43 -2.24
N GLN A 45 -0.60 -1.56 -1.63
CA GLN A 45 -0.26 -1.60 -0.21
C GLN A 45 0.97 -0.72 0.12
N ARG A 46 1.98 -0.71 -0.75
CA ARG A 46 3.16 0.17 -0.62
C ARG A 46 2.77 1.63 -0.74
N LEU A 47 1.90 2.00 -1.67
CA LEU A 47 1.42 3.37 -1.84
C LEU A 47 0.59 3.82 -0.64
N GLN A 48 -0.30 2.97 -0.14
CA GLN A 48 -1.09 3.24 1.06
C GLN A 48 -0.18 3.47 2.28
N SER A 49 0.73 2.56 2.58
CA SER A 49 1.67 2.71 3.70
C SER A 49 2.57 3.96 3.58
N THR A 50 2.98 4.30 2.36
CA THR A 50 3.74 5.53 2.08
C THR A 50 2.89 6.78 2.33
N GLY A 51 1.65 6.80 1.84
CA GLY A 51 0.71 7.89 2.06
C GLY A 51 0.41 8.11 3.53
N GLU A 52 0.17 7.04 4.28
CA GLU A 52 -0.05 7.08 5.73
C GLU A 52 1.16 7.64 6.49
N THR A 53 2.36 7.22 6.09
CA THR A 53 3.61 7.73 6.69
C THR A 53 3.81 9.21 6.39
N LEU A 54 3.44 9.67 5.20
CA LEU A 54 3.50 11.08 4.83
C LEU A 54 2.49 11.91 5.62
N GLU A 55 1.26 11.42 5.77
CA GLU A 55 0.19 12.09 6.52
C GLU A 55 0.60 12.29 7.99
N LEU A 56 1.12 11.24 8.65
CA LEU A 56 1.62 11.31 10.03
C LEU A 56 2.76 12.32 10.17
N ARG A 57 3.72 12.32 9.24
CA ARG A 57 4.83 13.28 9.23
C ARG A 57 4.32 14.70 9.07
N HIS A 58 3.49 14.95 8.07
CA HIS A 58 2.91 16.27 7.83
C HIS A 58 2.11 16.77 9.05
N ARG A 59 1.25 15.92 9.64
CA ARG A 59 0.46 16.29 10.81
C ARG A 59 1.33 16.62 12.02
N SER A 60 2.37 15.83 12.29
CA SER A 60 3.30 16.10 13.39
C SER A 60 4.02 17.45 13.21
N TYR A 61 4.47 17.79 12.01
CA TYR A 61 5.05 19.11 11.75
C TYR A 61 4.07 20.24 12.02
N LYS A 62 2.85 20.15 11.46
CA LYS A 62 1.84 21.19 11.61
C LYS A 62 1.52 21.46 13.09
N LEU A 63 1.26 20.39 13.85
CA LEU A 63 0.96 20.49 15.26
C LEU A 63 2.12 21.06 16.09
N LEU A 64 3.35 20.65 15.78
CA LEU A 64 4.52 21.16 16.50
C LEU A 64 4.77 22.65 16.20
N VAL A 65 4.59 23.08 14.95
CA VAL A 65 4.66 24.50 14.59
C VAL A 65 3.57 25.29 15.33
N GLU A 66 2.33 24.80 15.32
CA GLU A 66 1.22 25.43 16.05
C GLU A 66 1.54 25.55 17.55
N TYR A 67 2.08 24.51 18.18
CA TYR A 67 2.52 24.54 19.58
C TYR A 67 3.57 25.63 19.85
N TYR A 68 4.61 25.71 19.03
CA TYR A 68 5.65 26.74 19.18
C TYR A 68 5.10 28.15 19.03
N THR A 69 4.15 28.35 18.11
CA THR A 69 3.51 29.65 17.92
C THR A 69 2.61 30.03 19.10
N GLN A 70 1.79 29.11 19.61
CA GLN A 70 0.88 29.36 20.73
C GLN A 70 1.61 29.59 22.05
N ALA A 71 2.70 28.85 22.29
CA ALA A 71 3.49 28.96 23.50
C ALA A 71 4.61 30.01 23.42
N ALA A 72 4.73 30.74 22.31
CA ALA A 72 5.78 31.72 22.03
C ALA A 72 7.21 31.20 22.33
N LEU A 73 7.46 29.93 21.97
CA LEU A 73 8.71 29.25 22.30
C LEU A 73 9.84 29.64 21.33
N PRO A 74 11.07 29.85 21.83
CA PRO A 74 12.22 30.05 20.96
C PRO A 74 12.51 28.77 20.16
N PHE A 75 12.78 28.94 18.87
CA PHE A 75 13.12 27.79 18.02
C PHE A 75 14.53 27.27 18.34
N ASN A 76 14.60 25.99 18.73
CA ASN A 76 15.83 25.23 18.83
C ASN A 76 15.68 23.96 17.99
N ALA A 77 16.55 23.79 16.99
CA ALA A 77 16.47 22.68 16.05
C ALA A 77 16.59 21.30 16.72
N ALA A 78 17.48 21.14 17.70
CA ALA A 78 17.67 19.87 18.39
C ALA A 78 16.44 19.49 19.22
N THR A 79 15.90 20.45 19.98
CA THR A 79 14.67 20.26 20.76
C THR A 79 13.48 19.98 19.85
N PHE A 80 13.34 20.72 18.75
CA PHE A 80 12.26 20.53 17.79
C PHE A 80 12.29 19.13 17.16
N LEU A 81 13.48 18.63 16.77
CA LEU A 81 13.61 17.29 16.20
C LEU A 81 13.23 16.19 17.19
N GLU A 82 13.62 16.33 18.46
CA GLU A 82 13.27 15.38 19.52
C GLU A 82 11.77 15.40 19.83
N GLN A 83 11.18 16.59 19.98
CA GLN A 83 9.74 16.75 20.18
C GLN A 83 8.94 16.21 18.99
N ARG A 84 9.40 16.42 17.74
CA ARG A 84 8.79 15.83 16.55
C ARG A 84 8.78 14.31 16.60
N ARG A 85 9.88 13.68 17.05
CA ARG A 85 9.98 12.23 17.17
C ARG A 85 8.98 11.68 18.21
N ARG A 86 8.88 12.33 19.38
CA ARG A 86 7.90 11.98 20.41
C ARG A 86 6.46 12.13 19.93
N LEU A 87 6.15 13.25 19.28
CA LEU A 87 4.83 13.50 18.71
C LEU A 87 4.47 12.48 17.63
N LEU A 88 5.40 12.14 16.74
CA LEU A 88 5.17 11.12 15.71
C LEU A 88 4.84 9.76 16.34
N GLN A 89 5.57 9.33 17.37
CA GLN A 89 5.27 8.10 18.11
C GLN A 89 3.88 8.16 18.76
N HIS A 90 3.53 9.29 19.38
CA HIS A 90 2.21 9.47 19.95
C HIS A 90 1.10 9.36 18.90
N LEU A 91 1.23 10.02 17.75
CA LEU A 91 0.25 9.95 16.67
C LEU A 91 0.11 8.54 16.08
N ILE A 92 1.21 7.77 15.99
CA ILE A 92 1.15 6.35 15.59
C ILE A 92 0.30 5.56 16.57
N ILE A 93 0.52 5.73 17.89
CA ILE A 93 -0.25 5.05 18.93
C ILE A 93 -1.73 5.47 18.88
N GLN A 94 -2.02 6.75 18.68
CA GLN A 94 -3.40 7.25 18.58
C GLN A 94 -4.12 6.68 17.35
N LYS A 95 -3.43 6.61 16.20
CA LYS A 95 -3.96 5.99 14.99
C LYS A 95 -4.27 4.51 15.19
N GLN A 96 -3.39 3.77 15.87
CA GLN A 96 -3.62 2.37 16.24
C GLN A 96 -4.84 2.19 17.16
N LYS A 97 -5.15 3.20 17.97
CA LYS A 97 -6.37 3.24 18.80
C LYS A 97 -7.63 3.69 18.04
N GLY A 98 -7.52 3.93 16.73
CA GLY A 98 -8.64 4.38 15.89
C GLY A 98 -8.92 5.89 15.98
N VAL A 99 -8.05 6.68 16.60
CA VAL A 99 -8.21 8.13 16.68
C VAL A 99 -7.81 8.76 15.34
N SER A 100 -8.68 9.63 14.82
CA SER A 100 -8.36 10.42 13.63
C SER A 100 -7.28 11.45 13.95
N ILE A 101 -6.10 11.29 13.36
CA ILE A 101 -4.95 12.19 13.56
C ILE A 101 -5.23 13.65 13.12
N ALA A 102 -6.19 13.84 12.22
CA ALA A 102 -6.65 15.17 11.80
C ALA A 102 -7.36 15.94 12.93
N ARG A 103 -7.94 15.22 13.91
CA ARG A 103 -8.67 15.82 15.04
C ARG A 103 -7.79 16.11 16.26
N VAL A 104 -6.62 15.48 16.36
CA VAL A 104 -5.69 15.69 17.48
C VAL A 104 -5.31 17.16 17.56
N SER A 105 -5.54 17.82 18.70
CA SER A 105 -5.31 19.26 18.87
C SER A 105 -3.94 19.55 19.50
N VAL A 106 -3.55 20.83 19.52
CA VAL A 106 -2.30 21.27 20.20
C VAL A 106 -2.38 21.06 21.71
N ASP A 107 -3.53 21.36 22.31
CA ASP A 107 -3.74 21.20 23.76
C ASP A 107 -3.60 19.74 24.20
N GLU A 108 -4.08 18.82 23.36
CA GLU A 108 -3.98 17.38 23.58
C GLU A 108 -2.55 16.86 23.50
N ILE A 109 -1.63 17.57 22.84
CA ILE A 109 -0.23 17.13 22.70
C ILE A 109 0.74 17.94 23.57
N ALA A 110 0.31 19.06 24.15
CA ALA A 110 1.17 19.94 24.94
C ALA A 110 1.84 19.22 26.11
N PHE A 111 1.19 18.18 26.67
CA PHE A 111 1.76 17.37 27.75
C PHE A 111 3.03 16.59 27.33
N LEU A 112 3.22 16.32 26.04
CA LEU A 112 4.38 15.59 25.52
C LEU A 112 5.68 16.40 25.59
N PHE A 113 5.58 17.71 25.81
CA PHE A 113 6.67 18.67 25.72
C PHE A 113 6.96 19.39 27.04
N ARG A 114 6.28 19.00 28.13
CA ARG A 114 6.57 19.46 29.49
C ARG A 114 7.74 18.70 30.10
#